data_AF-A0A962ZND3-F1
#
_entry.id   AF-A0A962ZND3-F1
#
_cell.length_a   1.000
_cell.length_b   1.000
_cell.length_c   1.000
_cell.angle_alpha   90.00
_cell.angle_beta   90.00
_cell.angle_gamma   90.00
#
_symmetry.space_group_name_H-M   'P 1'
#
loop_
_entity.id
_entity.type
_entity.pdbx_description
1 polymer ?
#
loop_
_entity_poly.entity_id
_entity_poly.type
_entity_poly.pdbx_seq_one_letter_code
_entity_poly.pdbx_strand_id
1 'polypeptide(L)'
;MPVLLASNDCGNPVVEQRSWPLELPIRRAQLAKLLKRAERYDGREQRQRLTGSSRTIRKVREMIEQVADFDTNVLVTGESGTGKELVARTIHDRSERASMPFVPINCGAIPPDLLESELFGH
;
A
#
# COMPACT_ATOMS: atom_id res chain seq x y z
N MET A 1 18.03 -32.32 3.83
CA MET A 1 19.31 -31.66 4.19
C MET A 1 19.65 -30.65 3.10
N PRO A 2 20.27 -29.49 3.39
CA PRO A 2 20.08 -28.56 4.49
C PRO A 2 19.22 -27.35 4.06
N VAL A 3 18.82 -26.56 5.07
CA VAL A 3 18.28 -25.21 4.92
C VAL A 3 19.43 -24.26 4.58
N LEU A 4 19.19 -23.29 3.69
CA LEU A 4 20.00 -22.07 3.62
C LEU A 4 19.07 -20.85 3.57
N LEU A 5 19.01 -20.18 4.72
CA LEU A 5 18.72 -18.76 4.80
C LEU A 5 20.01 -18.03 4.42
N ALA A 6 19.92 -17.06 3.52
CA ALA A 6 20.82 -15.91 3.54
C ALA A 6 20.11 -14.68 3.00
N SER A 7 20.12 -13.69 3.87
CA SER A 7 19.81 -12.26 3.81
C SER A 7 20.04 -11.52 2.51
N ASN A 8 19.32 -10.38 2.42
CA ASN A 8 19.70 -9.08 1.85
C ASN A 8 20.53 -9.08 0.56
N ASP A 9 19.93 -8.61 -0.53
CA ASP A 9 20.33 -7.31 -1.07
C ASP A 9 19.31 -6.72 -2.05
N CYS A 10 19.40 -5.40 -2.17
CA CYS A 10 18.68 -4.53 -3.08
C CYS A 10 18.62 -5.05 -4.53
N GLY A 11 17.44 -5.01 -5.14
CA GLY A 11 17.30 -5.13 -6.60
C GLY A 11 16.00 -5.81 -7.03
N ASN A 12 15.01 -5.02 -7.44
CA ASN A 12 13.89 -5.47 -8.29
C ASN A 12 14.45 -6.08 -9.60
N PRO A 13 13.75 -6.89 -10.43
CA PRO A 13 12.30 -7.06 -10.52
C PRO A 13 11.80 -8.50 -10.83
N VAL A 14 10.48 -8.61 -11.03
CA VAL A 14 9.80 -9.69 -11.77
C VAL A 14 9.32 -10.90 -10.94
N VAL A 15 8.01 -10.86 -10.69
CA VAL A 15 7.05 -11.96 -10.75
C VAL A 15 7.61 -13.24 -11.39
N GLU A 16 8.04 -14.22 -10.60
CA GLU A 16 8.21 -15.56 -11.14
C GLU A 16 7.89 -16.64 -10.09
N GLN A 17 6.85 -17.42 -10.43
CA GLN A 17 6.58 -18.78 -9.99
C GLN A 17 6.53 -19.05 -8.47
N ARG A 18 5.36 -18.77 -7.88
CA ARG A 18 4.92 -19.41 -6.63
C ARG A 18 4.32 -20.79 -6.91
N SER A 19 5.11 -21.73 -7.42
CA SER A 19 4.76 -23.16 -7.34
C SER A 19 5.31 -23.70 -6.03
N TRP A 20 4.47 -23.81 -4.99
CA TRP A 20 4.85 -24.48 -3.76
C TRP A 20 4.59 -25.97 -3.95
N PRO A 21 5.62 -26.84 -3.90
CA PRO A 21 5.40 -28.27 -3.91
C PRO A 21 4.69 -28.62 -2.59
N LEU A 22 3.38 -28.83 -2.68
CA LEU A 22 2.57 -29.32 -1.57
C LEU A 22 2.83 -30.82 -1.47
N GLU A 23 3.70 -31.24 -0.55
CA GLU A 23 3.82 -32.65 -0.19
C GLU A 23 2.50 -33.10 0.48
N LEU A 24 1.81 -34.05 -0.16
CA LEU A 24 0.55 -34.63 0.29
C LEU A 24 0.80 -35.72 1.37
N PRO A 25 -0.15 -36.01 2.29
CA PRO A 25 -1.54 -35.53 2.33
C PRO A 25 -1.77 -34.41 3.36
N ILE A 26 -2.24 -33.25 2.89
CA ILE A 26 -2.64 -32.14 3.76
C ILE A 26 -4.06 -32.38 4.26
N ARG A 27 -4.27 -32.39 5.59
CA ARG A 27 -5.61 -32.48 6.18
C ARG A 27 -6.46 -31.28 5.78
N ARG A 28 -7.75 -31.50 5.44
CA ARG A 28 -8.73 -30.45 5.06
C ARG A 28 -8.72 -29.22 5.99
N ALA A 29 -8.61 -29.42 7.30
CA ALA A 29 -8.57 -28.33 8.28
C ALA A 29 -7.33 -27.42 8.16
N GLN A 30 -6.21 -27.98 7.71
CA GLN A 30 -4.94 -27.27 7.54
C GLN A 30 -4.94 -26.49 6.22
N LEU A 31 -5.52 -27.06 5.16
CA LEU A 31 -5.76 -26.37 3.89
C LEU A 31 -6.69 -25.16 4.06
N ALA A 32 -7.78 -25.31 4.82
CA ALA A 32 -8.70 -24.20 5.10
C ALA A 32 -7.99 -23.03 5.81
N LYS A 33 -7.07 -23.31 6.75
CA LYS A 33 -6.28 -22.28 7.42
C LYS A 33 -5.28 -21.57 6.48
N LEU A 34 -4.68 -22.31 5.55
CA LEU A 34 -3.74 -21.76 4.56
C LEU A 34 -4.47 -20.89 3.53
N LEU A 35 -5.60 -21.37 3.00
CA LEU A 35 -6.44 -20.59 2.08
C LEU A 35 -6.93 -19.31 2.75
N LYS A 36 -7.42 -19.38 4.00
CA LYS A 36 -7.86 -18.21 4.77
C LYS A 36 -6.72 -17.22 5.10
N ARG A 37 -5.46 -17.65 5.05
CA ARG A 37 -4.29 -16.77 5.15
C ARG A 37 -3.94 -16.15 3.79
N ALA A 38 -4.07 -16.92 2.71
CA ALA A 38 -3.85 -16.43 1.35
C ALA A 38 -4.94 -15.43 0.90
N GLU A 39 -6.19 -15.66 1.30
CA GLU A 39 -7.31 -14.71 1.08
C GLU A 39 -7.08 -13.38 1.82
N ARG A 40 -6.45 -13.41 3.00
CA ARG A 40 -6.02 -12.20 3.72
C ARG A 40 -4.80 -11.52 3.10
N TYR A 41 -4.09 -12.21 2.21
CA TYR A 41 -3.10 -11.62 1.32
C TYR A 41 -3.82 -11.09 0.08
N ASP A 42 -4.83 -10.23 0.25
CA ASP A 42 -5.21 -9.35 -0.85
C ASP A 42 -4.01 -8.44 -1.11
N GLY A 43 -3.25 -8.78 -2.16
CA GLY A 43 -2.03 -8.04 -2.53
C GLY A 43 -2.30 -6.56 -2.80
N ARG A 44 -3.57 -6.14 -2.92
CA ARG A 44 -3.96 -4.74 -3.04
C ARG A 44 -3.80 -3.96 -1.73
N GLU A 45 -4.24 -4.50 -0.59
CA GLU A 45 -4.07 -3.82 0.70
C GLU A 45 -2.59 -3.67 1.10
N GLN A 46 -1.78 -4.71 0.87
CA GLN A 46 -0.35 -4.64 1.18
C GLN A 46 0.41 -3.66 0.27
N ARG A 47 0.01 -3.51 -1.00
CA ARG A 47 0.61 -2.51 -1.90
C ARG A 47 0.24 -1.07 -1.54
N GLN A 48 -0.86 -0.88 -0.82
CA GLN A 48 -1.38 0.44 -0.46
C GLN A 48 -0.82 0.99 0.86
N ARG A 49 -0.01 0.21 1.59
CA ARG A 49 0.61 0.66 2.84
C ARG A 49 1.99 1.27 2.60
N LEU A 50 2.27 2.35 3.32
CA LEU A 50 3.59 2.98 3.34
C LEU A 50 4.62 2.06 4.03
N THR A 51 5.43 1.37 3.24
CA THR A 51 6.47 0.44 3.72
C THR A 51 7.85 1.11 3.81
N GLY A 52 8.79 0.46 4.52
CA GLY A 52 10.16 0.95 4.70
C GLY A 52 10.55 1.20 6.16
N SER A 53 11.87 1.20 6.41
CA SER A 53 12.49 1.33 7.73
C SER A 53 13.63 2.37 7.78
N SER A 54 13.82 3.15 6.71
CA SER A 54 14.83 4.21 6.65
C SER A 54 14.57 5.33 7.67
N ARG A 55 15.58 6.12 8.01
CA ARG A 55 15.40 7.26 8.92
C ARG A 55 14.44 8.30 8.33
N THR A 56 14.51 8.52 7.02
CA THR A 56 13.62 9.45 6.30
C THR A 56 12.16 9.03 6.38
N ILE A 57 11.86 7.74 6.15
CA ILE A 57 10.47 7.28 6.19
C ILE A 57 9.88 7.30 7.61
N ARG A 58 10.71 7.09 8.64
CA ARG A 58 10.29 7.28 10.04
C ARG A 58 9.88 8.72 10.30
N LYS A 59 10.69 9.70 9.86
CA LYS A 59 10.37 11.13 10.00
C LYS A 59 9.08 11.50 9.26
N VAL A 60 8.85 10.93 8.08
CA VAL A 60 7.58 11.10 7.34
C VAL A 60 6.40 10.53 8.13
N ARG A 61 6.54 9.34 8.74
CA ARG A 61 5.48 8.77 9.59
C ARG A 61 5.17 9.61 10.82
N GLU A 62 6.19 10.19 11.45
CA GLU A 62 6.01 11.13 12.57
C GLU A 62 5.24 12.39 12.12
N MET A 63 5.58 12.96 10.96
CA MET A 63 4.83 14.09 10.39
C MET A 63 3.38 13.72 10.03
N ILE A 64 3.16 12.49 9.54
CA ILE A 64 1.80 11.99 9.28
C ILE A 64 0.99 11.92 10.59
N GLU A 65 1.57 11.41 11.68
CA GLU A 65 0.90 11.34 12.98
C GLU A 65 0.52 12.72 13.51
N GLN A 66 1.38 13.71 13.29
CA GLN A 66 1.10 15.08 13.71
C GLN A 66 -0.02 15.76 12.93
N VAL A 67 -0.28 15.36 11.68
CA VAL A 67 -1.29 16.02 10.83
C VAL A 67 -2.60 15.24 10.72
N ALA A 68 -2.58 13.93 11.00
CA ALA A 68 -3.75 13.06 10.84
C ALA A 68 -4.94 13.46 11.73
N ASP A 69 -4.69 14.00 12.92
CA ASP A 69 -5.73 14.40 13.86
C ASP A 69 -6.38 15.76 13.53
N PHE A 70 -5.86 16.49 12.55
CA PHE A 70 -6.34 17.83 12.20
C PHE A 70 -7.09 17.85 10.87
N ASP A 71 -8.19 18.59 10.84
CA ASP A 71 -8.91 18.90 9.60
C ASP A 71 -8.22 20.05 8.86
N THR A 72 -7.08 19.73 8.24
CA THR A 72 -6.25 20.69 7.51
C THR A 72 -5.83 20.15 6.14
N ASN A 73 -5.49 21.08 5.24
CA ASN A 73 -4.99 20.76 3.91
C ASN A 73 -3.51 20.37 3.99
N VAL A 74 -3.15 19.23 3.39
CA VAL A 74 -1.78 18.70 3.39
C VAL A 74 -1.21 18.68 1.97
N LEU A 75 -0.04 19.27 1.79
CA LEU A 75 0.72 19.21 0.54
C LEU A 75 1.85 18.19 0.66
N VAL A 76 1.80 17.13 -0.15
CA VAL A 76 2.86 16.11 -0.21
C VAL A 76 3.75 16.36 -1.43
N THR A 77 5.02 16.66 -1.19
CA THR A 77 6.01 16.91 -2.24
C THR A 77 7.01 15.76 -2.37
N GLY A 78 7.64 15.64 -3.54
CA GLY A 78 8.64 14.61 -3.82
C GLY A 78 8.69 14.23 -5.30
N GLU A 79 9.72 13.50 -5.68
CA GLU A 79 9.93 13.03 -7.05
C GLU A 79 8.86 12.02 -7.50
N SER A 80 8.73 11.83 -8.82
CA SER A 80 7.82 10.81 -9.36
C SER A 80 8.19 9.42 -8.86
N GLY A 81 7.20 8.59 -8.53
CA GLY A 81 7.43 7.22 -8.05
C GLY A 81 7.84 7.06 -6.57
N THR A 82 7.97 8.14 -5.79
CA THR A 82 8.35 8.08 -4.36
C THR A 82 7.24 7.64 -3.40
N GLY A 83 6.06 7.27 -3.91
CA GLY A 83 4.95 6.79 -3.07
C GLY A 83 4.14 7.90 -2.38
N LYS A 84 4.06 9.11 -2.96
CA LYS A 84 3.26 10.22 -2.43
C LYS A 84 1.78 9.86 -2.20
N GLU A 85 1.21 9.02 -3.07
CA GLU A 85 -0.15 8.52 -2.91
C GLU A 85 -0.30 7.65 -1.66
N LEU A 86 0.71 6.82 -1.35
CA LEU A 86 0.72 6.00 -0.13
C LEU A 86 0.78 6.88 1.12
N VAL A 87 1.47 8.02 1.06
CA VAL A 87 1.50 9.01 2.16
C VAL A 87 0.11 9.61 2.37
N ALA A 88 -0.54 10.09 1.31
CA ALA A 88 -1.90 10.65 1.40
C ALA A 88 -2.91 9.64 1.96
N ARG A 89 -2.86 8.39 1.48
CA ARG A 89 -3.69 7.31 2.01
C ARG A 89 -3.39 7.00 3.47
N THR A 90 -2.12 6.99 3.88
CA THR A 90 -1.74 6.75 5.28
C THR A 90 -2.24 7.87 6.20
N ILE A 91 -2.26 9.13 5.73
CA ILE A 91 -2.87 10.25 6.47
C ILE A 91 -4.37 10.01 6.65
N HIS A 92 -5.07 9.63 5.57
CA HIS A 92 -6.50 9.30 5.63
C HIS A 92 -6.80 8.16 6.62
N ASP A 93 -6.07 7.04 6.50
CA ASP A 93 -6.23 5.84 7.35
C ASP A 93 -5.97 6.12 8.85
N ARG A 94 -5.20 7.16 9.16
CA ARG A 94 -4.85 7.55 10.55
C ARG A 94 -5.72 8.67 11.10
N SER A 95 -6.52 9.32 10.27
CA SER A 95 -7.37 10.45 10.67
C SER A 95 -8.74 9.98 11.15
N GLU A 96 -9.51 10.86 11.79
CA GLU A 96 -10.89 10.57 12.21
C GLU A 96 -11.82 10.19 11.03
N ARG A 97 -11.47 10.63 9.82
CA ARG A 97 -12.15 10.30 8.56
C ARG A 97 -11.73 8.97 7.94
N ALA A 98 -10.95 8.12 8.60
CA ALA A 98 -10.51 6.82 8.07
C ALA A 98 -11.67 5.90 7.62
N SER A 99 -12.85 6.05 8.23
CA SER A 99 -14.06 5.31 7.85
C SER A 99 -14.79 5.88 6.63
N MET A 100 -14.44 7.09 6.19
CA MET A 100 -15.03 7.76 5.04
C MET A 100 -14.35 7.36 3.73
N PRO A 101 -15.00 7.55 2.56
CA PRO A 101 -14.40 7.25 1.27
C PRO A 101 -13.15 8.09 1.02
N PHE A 102 -12.08 7.45 0.59
CA PHE A 102 -10.88 8.12 0.06
C PHE A 102 -10.92 8.06 -1.47
N VAL A 103 -11.06 9.22 -2.12
CA VAL A 103 -11.15 9.34 -3.58
C VAL A 103 -9.85 9.95 -4.11
N PRO A 104 -8.87 9.14 -4.54
CA PRO A 104 -7.66 9.65 -5.16
C PRO A 104 -7.95 10.14 -6.58
N ILE A 105 -7.46 11.33 -6.91
CA ILE A 105 -7.59 11.92 -8.26
C ILE A 105 -6.21 12.15 -8.84
N ASN A 106 -5.94 11.57 -10.00
CA ASN A 106 -4.71 11.81 -10.74
C ASN A 106 -4.95 12.84 -11.84
N CYS A 107 -4.67 14.11 -11.54
CA CYS A 107 -4.85 15.21 -12.49
C CYS A 107 -3.98 15.10 -13.75
N GLY A 108 -2.91 14.29 -13.73
CA GLY A 108 -2.06 14.06 -14.91
C GLY A 108 -2.65 13.07 -15.92
N ALA A 109 -3.70 12.33 -15.54
CA ALA A 109 -4.39 11.37 -16.40
C ALA A 109 -5.68 11.92 -17.01
N ILE A 110 -6.13 13.11 -16.58
CA ILE A 110 -7.40 13.72 -16.98
C ILE A 110 -7.09 14.94 -17.87
N PRO A 111 -7.68 15.03 -19.08
CA PRO A 111 -7.56 16.21 -19.92
C PRO A 111 -8.12 17.45 -19.19
N PRO A 112 -7.47 18.63 -19.31
CA PRO A 112 -7.90 19.83 -18.59
C PRO A 112 -9.35 20.22 -18.91
N ASP A 113 -9.78 20.02 -20.16
CA ASP A 113 -11.14 20.33 -20.62
C ASP A 113 -12.23 19.45 -19.97
N LEU A 114 -11.86 18.29 -19.42
CA LEU A 114 -12.76 17.34 -18.74
C LEU A 114 -12.61 17.36 -17.21
N LEU A 115 -11.57 18.03 -16.69
CA LEU A 115 -11.27 18.05 -15.27
C LEU A 115 -12.36 18.75 -14.46
N GLU A 116 -12.87 19.88 -14.95
CA GLU A 116 -13.93 20.63 -14.29
C GLU A 116 -15.25 19.82 -14.25
N SER A 117 -15.59 19.13 -15.34
CA SER A 117 -16.79 18.30 -15.41
C SER A 117 -16.74 17.08 -14.49
N GLU A 118 -15.57 16.47 -14.30
CA GLU A 118 -15.38 15.31 -13.41
C GLU A 118 -15.32 15.70 -11.93
N LEU A 119 -14.76 16.88 -11.60
CA LEU A 119 -14.60 17.34 -10.21
C LEU A 119 -15.85 17.98 -9.64
N PHE A 120 -16.55 18.79 -10.44
CA PHE A 120 -17.64 19.64 -9.94
C PHE A 120 -19.02 19.18 -10.41
N GLY A 121 -19.07 18.37 -11.47
CA GLY A 121 -20.31 17.91 -12.06
C GLY A 121 -21.08 19.03 -12.80
N HIS A 122 -21.71 18.64 -13.90
CA HIS A 122 -22.79 19.35 -14.55
C HIS A 122 -23.97 18.38 -14.73
#